data_AF-A0A800M8M2-F1
#
_entry.id   AF-A0A800M8M2-F1
#
_cell.length_a   1.000
_cell.length_b   1.000
_cell.length_c   1.000
_cell.angle_alpha   90.00
_cell.angle_beta   90.00
_cell.angle_gamma   90.00
#
_symmetry.space_group_name_H-M   'P 1'
#
loop_
_entity.id
_entity.type
_entity.pdbx_description
1 polymer ?
#
loop_
_entity_poly.entity_id
_entity_poly.type
_entity_poly.pdbx_seq_one_letter_code
_entity_poly.pdbx_strand_id
1 'polypeptide(L)'
;LAIAQDFTYQFLAGVLLGFALRPVTNMIYWKWTTSIVFFSIFLLTFGPFGQILKRLVWGIPFDNTFWLLLIPEVIASLTVGILATLLIPSQHQVISLNFLWRRLQKEISISMLLKLLGCGLIYALLFLFFQITFNESFSAPFWLGRIEEFLALPALSAQSKILLLWGQGILNTLVILPLFLVFFREKVELIVVFGSLTFVVAEFAPAFANFQLIEPLLLIDQVFIGFCLQF
;
A
#
# COMPACT_ATOMS: atom_id res chain seq x y z
N LEU A 1 7.27 21.59 21.82
CA LEU A 1 7.87 21.82 20.49
C LEU A 1 7.75 20.58 19.59
N ALA A 2 8.13 19.39 20.06
CA ALA A 2 8.01 18.12 19.31
C ALA A 2 6.58 17.83 18.78
N ILE A 3 5.55 18.02 19.61
CA ILE A 3 4.14 17.80 19.23
C ILE A 3 3.66 18.75 18.11
N ALA A 4 4.21 19.96 18.03
CA ALA A 4 3.86 20.92 16.99
C ALA A 4 4.55 20.60 15.66
N GLN A 5 5.76 20.04 15.71
CA GLN A 5 6.45 19.49 14.54
C GLN A 5 5.70 18.28 13.98
N ASP A 6 5.28 17.34 14.83
CA ASP A 6 4.50 16.16 14.42
C ASP A 6 3.24 16.55 13.61
N PHE A 7 2.54 17.60 14.02
CA PHE A 7 1.35 18.08 13.31
C PHE A 7 1.67 18.71 11.94
N THR A 8 2.75 19.49 11.84
CA THR A 8 3.15 20.11 10.56
C THR A 8 3.57 19.04 9.53
N TYR A 9 4.26 17.98 9.96
CA TYR A 9 4.63 16.87 9.07
C TYR A 9 3.44 15.98 8.71
N GLN A 10 2.52 15.72 9.65
CA GLN A 10 1.26 15.03 9.36
C GLN A 10 0.38 15.83 8.39
N PHE A 11 0.36 17.16 8.52
CA PHE A 11 -0.33 18.05 7.59
C PHE A 11 0.33 18.02 6.20
N LEU A 12 1.67 18.11 6.12
CA LEU A 12 2.40 18.08 4.86
C LEU A 12 2.27 16.73 4.15
N ALA A 13 2.38 15.62 4.88
CA ALA A 13 2.11 14.28 4.35
C ALA A 13 0.65 14.15 3.89
N GLY A 14 -0.30 14.73 4.62
CA GLY A 14 -1.71 14.83 4.23
C GLY A 14 -1.93 15.65 2.95
N VAL A 15 -1.17 16.74 2.75
CA VAL A 15 -1.21 17.57 1.54
C VAL A 15 -0.61 16.82 0.34
N LEU A 16 0.56 16.20 0.50
CA LEU A 16 1.19 15.37 -0.54
C LEU A 16 0.32 14.19 -0.94
N LEU A 17 -0.31 13.53 0.04
CA LEU A 17 -1.33 12.52 -0.19
C LEU A 17 -2.47 13.06 -1.03
N GLY A 18 -2.99 14.24 -0.70
CA GLY A 18 -4.01 14.90 -1.51
C GLY A 18 -3.54 15.05 -2.95
N PHE A 19 -2.36 15.61 -3.17
CA PHE A 19 -1.82 15.78 -4.52
C PHE A 19 -1.61 14.46 -5.27
N ALA A 20 -1.11 13.42 -4.61
CA ALA A 20 -0.90 12.10 -5.20
C ALA A 20 -2.22 11.32 -5.41
N LEU A 21 -3.27 11.59 -4.63
CA LEU A 21 -4.57 10.95 -4.84
C LEU A 21 -5.41 11.67 -5.89
N ARG A 22 -5.07 12.91 -6.24
CA ARG A 22 -5.79 13.72 -7.23
C ARG A 22 -5.90 13.07 -8.62
N PRO A 23 -4.85 12.43 -9.19
CA PRO A 23 -4.99 11.70 -10.45
C PRO A 23 -5.94 10.51 -10.30
N VAL A 24 -5.95 9.84 -9.15
CA VAL A 24 -6.81 8.67 -8.87
C VAL A 24 -8.28 9.09 -8.71
N THR A 25 -8.56 10.19 -8.00
CA THR A 25 -9.93 10.69 -7.78
C THR A 25 -10.51 11.44 -8.97
N ASN A 26 -9.68 12.12 -9.76
CA ASN A 26 -10.15 12.86 -10.94
C ASN A 26 -10.28 11.98 -12.18
N MET A 27 -9.39 11.00 -12.38
CA MET A 27 -9.49 10.08 -13.53
C MET A 27 -10.57 9.03 -13.31
N ILE A 28 -10.85 8.66 -12.05
CA ILE A 28 -11.89 7.69 -11.75
C ILE A 28 -13.09 8.40 -11.16
N TYR A 29 -14.21 8.36 -11.88
CA TYR A 29 -15.48 8.95 -11.50
C TYR A 29 -16.19 8.21 -10.34
N TRP A 30 -15.51 7.93 -9.23
CA TRP A 30 -16.06 7.22 -8.07
C TRP A 30 -17.22 8.00 -7.45
N LYS A 31 -18.24 7.28 -6.98
CA LYS A 31 -19.12 7.82 -5.92
C LYS A 31 -18.32 7.94 -4.64
N TRP A 32 -18.67 8.94 -3.84
CA TRP A 32 -17.97 9.25 -2.59
C TRP A 32 -17.84 8.05 -1.65
N THR A 33 -18.93 7.29 -1.45
CA THR A 33 -18.91 6.06 -0.64
C THR A 33 -17.97 5.00 -1.18
N THR A 34 -17.82 4.91 -2.51
CA THR A 34 -16.99 3.90 -3.15
C THR A 34 -15.52 4.27 -3.07
N SER A 35 -15.21 5.57 -3.21
CA SER A 35 -13.88 6.13 -3.00
C SER A 35 -13.39 5.93 -1.56
N ILE A 36 -14.24 6.24 -0.54
CA ILE A 36 -13.90 6.02 0.87
C ILE A 36 -13.53 4.55 1.11
N VAL A 37 -14.38 3.62 0.65
CA VAL A 37 -14.15 2.19 0.85
C VAL A 37 -12.86 1.74 0.15
N PHE A 38 -12.65 2.14 -1.10
CA PHE A 38 -11.45 1.78 -1.85
C PHE A 38 -10.17 2.28 -1.18
N PHE A 39 -10.08 3.58 -0.88
CA PHE A 39 -8.88 4.15 -0.28
C PHE A 39 -8.62 3.61 1.13
N SER A 40 -9.67 3.39 1.92
CA SER A 40 -9.53 2.80 3.25
C SER A 40 -8.96 1.38 3.17
N ILE A 41 -9.53 0.52 2.31
CA ILE A 41 -9.03 -0.85 2.12
C ILE A 41 -7.61 -0.84 1.57
N PHE A 42 -7.32 0.05 0.61
CA PHE A 42 -6.00 0.20 0.01
C PHE A 42 -4.95 0.56 1.07
N LEU A 43 -5.18 1.62 1.84
CA LEU A 43 -4.26 2.10 2.87
C LEU A 43 -4.10 1.10 4.01
N LEU A 44 -5.19 0.45 4.45
CA LEU A 44 -5.12 -0.60 5.48
C LEU A 44 -4.28 -1.80 5.03
N THR A 45 -4.45 -2.23 3.77
CA THR A 45 -3.76 -3.40 3.22
C THR A 45 -2.26 -3.15 3.08
N PHE A 46 -1.88 -1.98 2.56
CA PHE A 46 -0.48 -1.63 2.29
C PHE A 46 0.23 -0.99 3.50
N GLY A 47 -0.50 -0.49 4.50
CA GLY A 47 0.04 0.02 5.77
C GLY A 47 -0.02 -1.04 6.88
N PRO A 48 -0.97 -0.93 7.83
CA PRO A 48 -0.95 -1.70 9.08
C PRO A 48 -1.03 -3.22 8.86
N PHE A 49 -1.86 -3.71 7.93
CA PHE A 49 -1.89 -5.15 7.64
C PHE A 49 -0.59 -5.64 6.99
N GLY A 50 -0.02 -4.84 6.10
CA GLY A 50 1.29 -5.10 5.53
C GLY A 50 2.39 -5.24 6.60
N GLN A 51 2.36 -4.37 7.62
CA GLN A 51 3.30 -4.41 8.75
C GLN A 51 3.13 -5.66 9.61
N ILE A 52 1.89 -6.05 9.93
CA ILE A 52 1.60 -7.29 10.65
C ILE A 52 2.17 -8.48 9.90
N LEU A 53 1.91 -8.57 8.59
CA LEU A 53 2.37 -9.67 7.75
C LEU A 53 3.88 -9.69 7.63
N LYS A 54 4.52 -8.52 7.46
CA LYS A 54 5.97 -8.41 7.45
C LYS A 54 6.54 -8.94 8.76
N ARG A 55 6.05 -8.52 9.93
CA ARG A 55 6.53 -9.01 11.23
C ARG A 55 6.35 -10.52 11.38
N LEU A 56 5.21 -11.07 10.96
CA LEU A 56 4.98 -12.52 10.96
C LEU A 56 5.98 -13.28 10.11
N VAL A 57 6.23 -12.81 8.89
CA VAL A 57 7.17 -13.42 7.95
C VAL A 57 8.61 -13.35 8.47
N TRP A 58 8.96 -12.24 9.11
CA TRP A 58 10.29 -11.98 9.68
C TRP A 58 10.51 -12.54 11.09
N GLY A 59 9.46 -13.08 11.73
CA GLY A 59 9.57 -13.59 13.09
C GLY A 59 9.72 -12.55 14.19
N ILE A 60 9.40 -11.30 13.88
CA ILE A 60 9.55 -10.19 14.82
C ILE A 60 8.37 -10.27 15.80
N PRO A 61 8.63 -10.29 17.12
CA PRO A 61 7.57 -10.38 18.12
C PRO A 61 6.66 -9.14 18.09
N PHE A 62 5.41 -9.34 18.50
CA PHE A 62 4.44 -8.27 18.70
C PHE A 62 4.54 -7.73 20.12
N ASP A 63 5.42 -6.75 20.30
CA ASP A 63 5.63 -6.06 21.57
C ASP A 63 4.55 -4.98 21.84
N ASN A 64 4.48 -4.49 23.08
CA ASN A 64 3.50 -3.47 23.46
C ASN A 64 3.65 -2.19 22.63
N THR A 65 4.89 -1.83 22.25
CA THR A 65 5.17 -0.67 21.38
C THR A 65 4.59 -0.86 19.99
N PHE A 66 4.65 -2.06 19.42
CA PHE A 66 4.03 -2.34 18.13
C PHE A 66 2.52 -2.10 18.15
N TRP A 67 1.81 -2.63 19.15
CA TRP A 67 0.37 -2.43 19.25
C TRP A 67 0.00 -0.95 19.47
N LEU A 68 0.82 -0.24 20.25
CA LEU A 68 0.65 1.19 20.51
C LEU A 68 0.82 2.02 19.23
N LEU A 69 1.71 1.63 18.30
CA LEU A 69 1.93 2.30 17.02
C LEU A 69 0.92 1.87 15.93
N LEU A 70 0.49 0.61 15.95
CA LEU A 70 -0.44 0.06 14.95
C LEU A 70 -1.83 0.72 15.04
N ILE A 71 -2.32 1.00 16.25
CA ILE A 71 -3.65 1.60 16.46
C ILE A 71 -3.73 3.00 15.81
N PRO A 72 -2.81 3.94 16.08
CA PRO A 72 -2.72 5.21 15.36
C PRO A 72 -2.57 5.05 13.85
N GLU A 73 -1.82 4.07 13.37
CA GLU A 73 -1.64 3.82 11.93
C GLU A 73 -2.96 3.38 11.26
N VAL A 74 -3.75 2.53 11.93
CA VAL A 74 -5.11 2.14 11.48
C VAL A 74 -6.05 3.35 11.47
N ILE A 75 -6.03 4.17 12.52
CA ILE A 75 -6.85 5.39 12.58
C ILE A 75 -6.45 6.34 11.46
N ALA A 76 -5.15 6.59 11.28
CA ALA A 76 -4.64 7.49 10.25
C ALA A 76 -5.01 7.03 8.84
N SER A 77 -4.86 5.73 8.54
CA SER A 77 -5.23 5.18 7.23
C SER A 77 -6.73 5.31 6.93
N LEU A 78 -7.60 5.11 7.92
CA LEU A 78 -9.03 5.39 7.80
C LEU A 78 -9.34 6.88 7.62
N THR A 79 -8.75 7.73 8.46
CA THR A 79 -8.94 9.18 8.39
C THR A 79 -8.49 9.74 7.04
N VAL A 80 -7.35 9.29 6.52
CA VAL A 80 -6.86 9.67 5.19
C VAL A 80 -7.78 9.15 4.10
N GLY A 81 -8.25 7.90 4.16
CA GLY A 81 -9.19 7.37 3.17
C GLY A 81 -10.47 8.22 3.06
N ILE A 82 -10.95 8.72 4.19
CA ILE A 82 -12.10 9.63 4.26
C ILE A 82 -11.73 11.04 3.76
N LEU A 83 -10.64 11.62 4.28
CA LEU A 83 -10.22 12.99 3.95
C LEU A 83 -9.82 13.14 2.48
N ALA A 84 -9.09 12.19 1.92
CA ALA A 84 -8.73 12.21 0.49
C ALA A 84 -9.97 12.31 -0.40
N THR A 85 -11.02 11.58 0.00
CA THR A 85 -12.29 11.56 -0.69
C THR A 85 -13.07 12.89 -0.51
N LEU A 86 -13.05 13.47 0.71
CA LEU A 86 -13.69 14.76 1.02
C LEU A 86 -13.02 15.95 0.34
N LEU A 87 -11.69 16.00 0.39
CA LEU A 87 -10.87 17.12 -0.08
C LEU A 87 -10.75 17.15 -1.61
N ILE A 88 -10.87 15.98 -2.25
CA ILE A 88 -10.73 15.85 -3.71
C ILE A 88 -11.91 15.05 -4.25
N PRO A 89 -13.11 15.65 -4.25
CA PRO A 89 -14.29 15.01 -4.81
C PRO A 89 -14.09 14.81 -6.31
N SER A 90 -14.49 13.64 -6.81
CA SER A 90 -14.54 13.38 -8.24
C SER A 90 -15.51 14.36 -8.91
N GLN A 91 -15.13 14.89 -10.08
CA GLN A 91 -15.98 15.81 -10.84
C GLN A 91 -17.28 15.14 -11.32
N HIS A 92 -17.25 13.83 -11.51
CA HIS A 92 -18.42 13.02 -11.81
C HIS A 92 -18.50 11.81 -10.87
N GLN A 93 -19.68 11.51 -10.32
CA GLN A 93 -19.92 10.45 -9.34
C GLN A 93 -20.71 9.27 -9.93
N VAL A 94 -20.08 8.54 -10.84
CA VAL A 94 -20.74 7.51 -11.66
C VAL A 94 -20.49 6.09 -11.14
N ILE A 95 -19.25 5.80 -10.74
CA ILE A 95 -18.80 4.46 -10.37
C ILE A 95 -19.17 4.17 -8.92
N SER A 96 -20.20 3.33 -8.75
CA SER A 96 -20.66 2.87 -7.44
C SER A 96 -20.12 1.48 -7.10
N LEU A 97 -20.14 1.14 -5.82
CA LEU A 97 -19.77 -0.18 -5.33
C LEU A 97 -20.60 -1.30 -5.97
N ASN A 98 -21.90 -1.06 -6.19
CA ASN A 98 -22.78 -1.99 -6.90
C ASN A 98 -22.41 -2.14 -8.39
N PHE A 99 -21.93 -1.07 -9.03
CA PHE A 99 -21.43 -1.15 -10.40
C PHE A 99 -20.17 -2.02 -10.49
N LEU A 100 -19.21 -1.82 -9.57
CA LEU A 100 -18.00 -2.64 -9.49
C LEU A 100 -18.35 -4.12 -9.23
N TRP A 101 -19.27 -4.38 -8.31
CA TRP A 101 -19.73 -5.73 -8.01
C TRP A 101 -20.37 -6.42 -9.22
N ARG A 102 -21.28 -5.74 -9.92
CA ARG A 102 -21.90 -6.28 -11.14
C ARG A 102 -20.88 -6.54 -12.25
N ARG A 103 -19.86 -5.69 -12.37
CA ARG A 103 -18.79 -5.86 -13.36
C ARG A 103 -17.89 -7.04 -12.98
N LEU A 104 -17.54 -7.17 -11.71
CA LEU A 104 -16.81 -8.32 -11.19
C LEU A 104 -17.57 -9.62 -11.48
N GLN A 105 -18.87 -9.69 -11.17
CA GLN A 105 -19.68 -10.88 -11.44
C GLN A 105 -19.70 -11.31 -12.91
N LYS A 106 -19.65 -10.35 -13.85
CA LYS A 106 -19.59 -10.64 -15.29
C LYS A 106 -18.22 -11.15 -15.75
N GLU A 107 -17.16 -10.69 -15.09
CA GLU A 107 -15.77 -11.03 -15.45
C GLU A 107 -15.23 -12.26 -14.69
N ILE A 108 -15.90 -12.67 -13.59
CA ILE A 108 -15.57 -13.88 -12.84
C ILE A 108 -15.64 -15.07 -13.79
N SER A 109 -14.47 -15.60 -14.09
CA SER A 109 -14.25 -16.76 -14.93
C SER A 109 -13.12 -17.57 -14.32
N ILE A 110 -13.05 -18.86 -14.68
CA ILE A 110 -11.93 -19.72 -14.29
C ILE A 110 -10.59 -19.09 -14.72
N SER A 111 -10.56 -18.45 -15.90
CA SER A 111 -9.38 -17.71 -16.38
C SER A 111 -8.99 -16.56 -15.44
N MET A 112 -9.96 -15.75 -14.99
CA MET A 112 -9.70 -14.65 -14.07
C MET A 112 -9.19 -15.15 -12.71
N LEU A 113 -9.80 -16.21 -12.16
CA LEU A 113 -9.35 -16.83 -10.92
C LEU A 113 -7.91 -17.36 -11.05
N LEU A 114 -7.59 -18.03 -12.15
CA LEU A 114 -6.25 -18.54 -12.40
C LEU A 114 -5.21 -17.42 -12.51
N LYS A 115 -5.57 -16.31 -13.18
CA LYS A 115 -4.72 -15.10 -13.23
C LYS A 115 -4.50 -14.51 -11.85
N LEU A 116 -5.53 -14.46 -11.00
CA LEU A 116 -5.42 -13.93 -9.65
C LEU A 116 -4.49 -14.77 -8.76
N LEU A 117 -4.62 -16.11 -8.81
CA LEU A 117 -3.71 -17.03 -8.13
C LEU A 117 -2.27 -16.90 -8.66
N GLY A 118 -2.12 -16.75 -9.98
CA GLY A 118 -0.84 -16.52 -10.64
C GLY A 118 -0.18 -15.19 -10.22
N CYS A 119 -0.94 -14.09 -10.14
CA CYS A 119 -0.44 -12.81 -9.64
C CYS A 119 0.04 -12.93 -8.18
N GLY A 120 -0.70 -13.65 -7.34
CA GLY A 120 -0.28 -13.92 -5.98
C GLY A 120 1.06 -14.68 -5.90
N LEU A 121 1.25 -15.64 -6.81
CA LEU A 121 2.49 -16.43 -6.89
C LEU A 121 3.66 -15.56 -7.38
N ILE A 122 3.44 -14.76 -8.43
CA ILE A 122 4.44 -13.82 -8.95
C ILE A 122 4.87 -12.85 -7.85
N TYR A 123 3.92 -12.31 -7.08
CA TYR A 123 4.22 -11.44 -5.94
C TYR A 123 5.12 -12.14 -4.92
N ALA A 124 4.80 -13.36 -4.50
CA ALA A 124 5.60 -14.11 -3.53
C ALA A 124 7.02 -14.37 -4.05
N LEU A 125 7.17 -14.73 -5.33
CA LEU A 125 8.48 -14.94 -5.96
C LEU A 125 9.29 -13.65 -6.04
N LEU A 126 8.68 -12.55 -6.47
CA LEU A 126 9.34 -11.24 -6.53
C LEU A 126 9.77 -10.78 -5.13
N PHE A 127 8.90 -10.94 -4.13
CA PHE A 127 9.24 -10.62 -2.75
C PHE A 127 10.48 -11.39 -2.29
N LEU A 128 10.50 -12.71 -2.49
CA LEU A 128 11.66 -13.54 -2.12
C LEU A 128 12.92 -13.09 -2.89
N PHE A 129 12.82 -12.91 -4.21
CA PHE A 129 13.92 -12.44 -5.05
C PHE A 129 14.50 -11.13 -4.52
N PHE A 130 13.66 -10.13 -4.23
CA PHE A 130 14.12 -8.84 -3.68
C PHE A 130 14.77 -9.01 -2.31
N GLN A 131 14.19 -9.79 -1.40
CA GLN A 131 14.77 -9.99 -0.07
C GLN A 131 16.12 -10.70 -0.15
N ILE A 132 16.23 -11.76 -0.93
CA ILE A 132 17.48 -12.53 -1.04
C ILE A 132 18.58 -11.72 -1.72
N THR A 133 18.22 -10.87 -2.69
CA THR A 133 19.20 -10.07 -3.45
C THR A 133 19.69 -8.87 -2.65
N PHE A 134 18.77 -8.10 -2.07
CA PHE A 134 19.08 -6.77 -1.54
C PHE A 134 19.15 -6.68 -0.03
N ASN A 135 18.70 -7.71 0.71
CA ASN A 135 18.78 -7.65 2.16
C ASN A 135 20.16 -8.10 2.65
N GLU A 136 20.87 -7.17 3.26
CA GLU A 136 22.21 -7.39 3.82
C GLU A 136 22.18 -8.08 5.18
N SER A 137 21.00 -8.27 5.79
CA SER A 137 20.88 -8.93 7.09
C SER A 137 21.19 -10.43 7.06
N PHE A 138 21.25 -11.04 5.88
CA PHE A 138 21.51 -12.47 5.72
C PHE A 138 23.01 -12.79 5.77
N SER A 139 23.36 -13.80 6.57
CA SER A 139 24.73 -14.27 6.73
C SER A 139 25.22 -15.13 5.55
N ALA A 140 24.30 -15.79 4.84
CA ALA A 140 24.68 -16.66 3.73
C ALA A 140 25.17 -15.88 2.50
N PRO A 141 26.29 -16.29 1.86
CA PRO A 141 26.84 -15.61 0.68
C PRO A 141 26.09 -15.96 -0.62
N PHE A 142 25.40 -17.11 -0.67
CA PHE A 142 24.70 -17.59 -1.86
C PHE A 142 23.19 -17.64 -1.65
N TRP A 143 22.46 -17.50 -2.76
CA TRP A 143 21.00 -17.40 -2.81
C TRP A 143 20.28 -18.54 -2.09
N LEU A 144 20.74 -19.78 -2.29
CA LEU A 144 20.09 -20.96 -1.72
C LEU A 144 20.19 -20.95 -0.19
N GLY A 145 21.37 -20.59 0.36
CA GLY A 145 21.55 -20.43 1.80
C GLY A 145 20.73 -19.28 2.38
N ARG A 146 20.56 -18.18 1.64
CA ARG A 146 19.70 -17.05 2.06
C ARG A 146 18.21 -17.43 2.08
N ILE A 147 17.75 -18.28 1.15
CA ILE A 147 16.39 -18.84 1.17
C ILE A 147 16.20 -19.68 2.43
N GLU A 148 17.14 -20.58 2.71
CA GLU A 148 17.08 -21.45 3.88
C GLU A 148 17.09 -20.63 5.18
N GLU A 149 17.97 -19.64 5.28
CA GLU A 149 18.06 -18.71 6.41
C GLU A 149 16.74 -17.97 6.63
N PHE A 150 16.15 -17.42 5.56
CA PHE A 150 14.85 -16.75 5.62
C PHE A 150 13.71 -17.69 6.04
N LEU A 151 13.65 -18.90 5.47
CA LEU A 151 12.62 -19.88 5.79
C LEU A 151 12.77 -20.40 7.22
N ALA A 152 13.99 -20.48 7.74
CA ALA A 152 14.31 -20.92 9.09
C ALA A 152 14.03 -19.87 10.18
N LEU A 153 13.80 -18.59 9.83
CA LEU A 153 13.43 -17.58 10.83
C LEU A 153 12.21 -18.05 11.65
N PRO A 154 12.15 -17.82 12.97
CA PRO A 154 10.91 -17.99 13.73
C PRO A 154 9.84 -16.99 13.23
N ALA A 155 8.62 -16.93 13.74
CA ALA A 155 7.91 -17.93 14.54
C ALA A 155 7.07 -18.88 13.66
N LEU A 156 6.98 -18.61 12.36
CA LEU A 156 6.21 -19.39 11.40
C LEU A 156 7.07 -20.48 10.74
N SER A 157 6.47 -21.63 10.46
CA SER A 157 7.09 -22.64 9.61
C SER A 157 7.28 -22.13 8.17
N ALA A 158 8.22 -22.72 7.45
CA ALA A 158 8.50 -22.39 6.05
C ALA A 158 7.24 -22.43 5.17
N GLN A 159 6.40 -23.46 5.33
CA GLN A 159 5.16 -23.61 4.58
C GLN A 159 4.17 -22.46 4.89
N SER A 160 4.02 -22.10 6.17
CA SER A 160 3.14 -21.01 6.58
C SER A 160 3.61 -19.66 6.05
N LYS A 161 4.92 -19.41 5.99
CA LYS A 161 5.47 -18.19 5.38
C LYS A 161 5.16 -18.10 3.89
N ILE A 162 5.37 -19.19 3.15
CA ILE A 162 5.09 -19.24 1.72
C ILE A 162 3.59 -19.02 1.47
N LEU A 163 2.73 -19.69 2.25
CA LEU A 163 1.29 -19.53 2.14
C LEU A 163 0.85 -18.09 2.46
N LEU A 164 1.44 -17.47 3.47
CA LEU A 164 1.13 -16.11 3.88
C LEU A 164 1.60 -15.08 2.83
N LEU A 165 2.80 -15.26 2.26
CA LEU A 165 3.29 -14.43 1.16
C LEU A 165 2.40 -14.55 -0.09
N TRP A 166 1.99 -15.78 -0.42
CA TRP A 166 1.09 -16.03 -1.55
C TRP A 166 -0.29 -15.42 -1.32
N GLY A 167 -0.85 -15.62 -0.13
CA GLY A 167 -2.12 -15.01 0.29
C GLY A 167 -2.07 -13.49 0.26
N GLN A 168 -0.94 -12.88 0.66
CA GLN A 168 -0.76 -11.43 0.57
C GLN A 168 -0.70 -10.95 -0.88
N GLY A 169 -0.06 -11.69 -1.78
CA GLY A 169 -0.07 -11.38 -3.20
C GLY A 169 -1.47 -11.43 -3.80
N ILE A 170 -2.29 -12.40 -3.38
CA ILE A 170 -3.71 -12.49 -3.75
C ILE A 170 -4.48 -11.26 -3.22
N LEU A 171 -4.29 -10.92 -1.94
CA LEU A 171 -4.96 -9.77 -1.32
C LEU A 171 -4.61 -8.46 -2.03
N ASN A 172 -3.32 -8.22 -2.29
CA ASN A 172 -2.84 -7.05 -3.03
C ASN A 172 -3.48 -6.96 -4.43
N THR A 173 -3.58 -8.11 -5.12
CA THR A 173 -4.23 -8.18 -6.43
C THR A 173 -5.72 -7.84 -6.34
N LEU A 174 -6.43 -8.33 -5.31
CA LEU A 174 -7.85 -8.03 -5.07
C LEU A 174 -8.09 -6.55 -4.77
N VAL A 175 -7.23 -5.92 -3.98
CA VAL A 175 -7.32 -4.49 -3.64
C VAL A 175 -7.19 -3.63 -4.88
N ILE A 176 -6.30 -4.01 -5.80
CA ILE A 176 -6.03 -3.28 -7.03
C ILE A 176 -7.06 -3.60 -8.13
N LEU A 177 -7.73 -4.74 -8.05
CA LEU A 177 -8.66 -5.23 -9.07
C LEU A 177 -9.73 -4.23 -9.53
N PRO A 178 -10.35 -3.40 -8.66
CA PRO A 178 -11.30 -2.37 -9.09
C PRO A 178 -10.73 -1.41 -10.15
N LEU A 179 -9.43 -1.09 -10.09
CA LEU A 179 -8.77 -0.21 -11.06
C LEU A 179 -8.71 -0.87 -12.44
N PHE A 180 -8.35 -2.16 -12.48
CA PHE A 180 -8.35 -2.93 -13.72
C PHE A 180 -9.76 -3.09 -14.30
N LEU A 181 -10.78 -3.26 -13.45
CA LEU A 181 -12.17 -3.31 -13.90
C LEU A 181 -12.60 -1.99 -14.53
N VAL A 182 -12.12 -0.83 -14.06
CA VAL A 182 -12.48 0.47 -14.63
C VAL A 182 -11.67 0.79 -15.89
N PHE A 183 -10.34 0.67 -15.84
CA PHE A 183 -9.41 1.14 -16.87
C PHE A 183 -8.92 0.05 -17.84
N PHE A 184 -9.66 -1.04 -18.01
CA PHE A 184 -9.23 -2.16 -18.86
C PHE A 184 -8.85 -1.77 -20.31
N ARG A 185 -9.28 -0.59 -20.78
CA ARG A 185 -9.01 -0.08 -22.14
C ARG A 185 -7.92 1.02 -22.21
N GLU A 186 -7.62 1.71 -21.11
CA GLU A 186 -6.83 2.95 -21.14
C GLU A 186 -5.52 2.78 -20.38
N LYS A 187 -4.47 2.34 -21.10
CA LYS A 187 -3.17 1.97 -20.52
C LYS A 187 -2.44 3.13 -19.84
N VAL A 188 -2.58 4.36 -20.36
CA VAL A 188 -1.90 5.55 -19.84
C VAL A 188 -2.52 6.00 -18.51
N GLU A 189 -3.85 6.04 -18.44
CA GLU A 189 -4.58 6.39 -17.22
C GLU A 189 -4.24 5.40 -16.10
N LEU A 190 -4.20 4.11 -16.43
CA LEU A 190 -3.81 3.05 -15.50
C LEU A 190 -2.38 3.26 -14.96
N ILE A 191 -1.41 3.64 -15.81
CA ILE A 191 -0.02 3.91 -15.39
C ILE A 191 0.04 5.12 -14.46
N VAL A 192 -0.68 6.20 -14.78
CA VAL A 192 -0.71 7.41 -13.95
C VAL A 192 -1.34 7.11 -12.59
N VAL A 193 -2.47 6.38 -12.58
CA VAL A 193 -3.16 5.97 -11.35
C VAL A 193 -2.29 5.04 -10.51
N PHE A 194 -1.64 4.05 -11.11
CA PHE A 194 -0.71 3.18 -10.40
C PHE A 194 0.49 3.92 -9.87
N GLY A 195 1.15 4.74 -10.69
CA GLY A 195 2.31 5.52 -10.26
C GLY A 195 1.98 6.42 -9.08
N SER A 196 0.80 7.03 -9.10
CA SER A 196 0.34 7.89 -8.02
C SER A 196 0.02 7.09 -6.74
N LEU A 197 -0.64 5.93 -6.86
CA LEU A 197 -0.90 5.03 -5.73
C LEU A 197 0.39 4.40 -5.17
N THR A 198 1.35 4.06 -6.01
CA THR A 198 2.66 3.55 -5.61
C THR A 198 3.45 4.63 -4.88
N PHE A 199 3.42 5.88 -5.35
CA PHE A 199 4.00 7.02 -4.63
C PHE A 199 3.36 7.20 -3.26
N VAL A 200 2.02 7.11 -3.17
CA VAL A 200 1.33 7.12 -1.88
C VAL A 200 1.82 5.99 -0.97
N VAL A 201 1.90 4.74 -1.45
CA VAL A 201 2.40 3.64 -0.61
C VAL A 201 3.87 3.84 -0.23
N ALA A 202 4.70 4.32 -1.15
CA ALA A 202 6.13 4.50 -0.96
C ALA A 202 6.49 5.63 0.02
N GLU A 203 5.73 6.73 0.03
CA GLU A 203 5.93 7.84 0.97
C GLU A 203 5.19 7.61 2.29
N PHE A 204 4.00 7.00 2.25
CA PHE A 204 3.16 6.87 3.44
C PHE A 204 3.54 5.67 4.32
N ALA A 205 3.95 4.54 3.76
CA ALA A 205 4.35 3.38 4.55
C ALA A 205 5.62 3.61 5.42
N PRO A 206 6.68 4.29 4.95
CA PRO A 206 7.83 4.62 5.79
C PRO A 206 7.60 5.85 6.67
N ALA A 207 6.78 6.83 6.26
CA ALA A 207 6.44 7.96 7.11
C ALA A 207 5.88 7.48 8.45
N PHE A 208 4.89 6.58 8.47
CA PHE A 208 4.34 6.04 9.72
C PHE A 208 5.25 5.06 10.44
N ALA A 209 6.01 4.22 9.71
CA ALA A 209 6.88 3.22 10.32
C ALA A 209 8.14 3.82 10.99
N ASN A 210 8.62 4.98 10.52
CA ASN A 210 9.87 5.60 10.94
C ASN A 210 9.71 7.08 11.34
N PHE A 211 8.51 7.53 11.71
CA PHE A 211 8.25 8.94 12.06
C PHE A 211 9.18 9.50 13.15
N GLN A 212 9.78 8.63 13.97
CA GLN A 212 10.75 8.98 15.01
C GLN A 212 12.20 9.12 14.51
N LEU A 213 12.49 8.75 13.25
CA LEU A 213 13.85 8.64 12.68
C LEU A 213 14.09 9.58 11.48
N ILE A 214 13.07 10.29 11.01
CA ILE A 214 13.18 11.20 9.86
C ILE A 214 13.62 12.58 10.36
N GLU A 215 14.76 13.08 9.87
CA GLU A 215 15.21 14.42 10.19
C GLU A 215 14.23 15.47 9.63
N PRO A 216 13.67 16.36 10.48
CA PRO A 216 12.56 17.25 10.12
C PRO A 216 12.87 18.17 8.92
N LEU A 217 14.11 18.61 8.76
CA LEU A 217 14.50 19.58 7.72
C LEU A 217 14.50 19.00 6.29
N LEU A 218 14.82 17.71 6.14
CA LEU A 218 15.00 17.08 4.82
C LEU A 218 13.67 16.95 4.04
N LEU A 219 12.56 16.73 4.76
CA LEU A 219 11.24 16.56 4.16
C LEU A 219 10.58 17.89 3.78
N ILE A 220 10.85 18.97 4.54
CA ILE A 220 10.40 20.32 4.17
C ILE A 220 11.09 20.78 2.90
N ASP A 221 12.39 20.55 2.75
CA ASP A 221 13.15 20.97 1.58
C ASP A 221 12.68 20.26 0.31
N GLN A 222 12.44 18.93 0.36
CA GLN A 222 11.98 18.19 -0.83
C GLN A 222 10.58 18.61 -1.29
N VAL A 223 9.69 18.91 -0.34
CA VAL A 223 8.31 19.32 -0.64
C VAL A 223 8.24 20.77 -1.08
N PHE A 224 9.02 21.66 -0.46
CA PHE A 224 9.10 23.07 -0.85
C PHE A 224 9.76 23.22 -2.23
N ILE A 225 10.82 22.47 -2.51
CA ILE A 225 11.45 22.42 -3.84
C ILE A 225 10.47 21.85 -4.88
N GLY A 226 9.72 20.79 -4.54
CA GLY A 226 8.67 20.26 -5.41
C GLY A 226 7.55 21.27 -5.69
N PHE A 227 7.13 22.04 -4.68
CA PHE A 227 6.10 23.06 -4.79
C PHE A 227 6.57 24.28 -5.60
N CYS A 228 7.82 24.73 -5.40
CA CYS A 228 8.45 25.86 -6.10
C CYS A 228 8.94 25.53 -7.52
N LEU A 229 9.04 24.26 -7.90
CA LEU A 229 9.36 23.87 -9.28
C LEU A 229 8.11 23.73 -10.15
N GLN A 230 6.91 23.69 -9.56
CA GLN A 230 5.63 23.50 -10.26
C GLN A 230 4.74 24.76 -10.29
N PHE A 231 5.09 25.80 -9.52
CA PHE A 231 4.49 27.14 -9.54
C PHE A 231 5.58 28.20 -9.64
#